data_AF-A0A956KQR7-F1
#
_entry.id   AF-A0A956KQR7-F1
#
_cell.length_a   1.000
_cell.length_b   1.000
_cell.length_c   1.000
_cell.angle_alpha   90.00
_cell.angle_beta   90.00
_cell.angle_gamma   90.00
#
_symmetry.space_group_name_H-M   'P 1'
#
loop_
_entity.id
_entity.type
_entity.pdbx_description
1 polymer ?
#
loop_
_entity_poly.entity_id
_entity_poly.type
_entity_poly.pdbx_seq_one_letter_code
_entity_poly.pdbx_strand_id
1 'polypeptide(L)'
;MSSPDAPPLQSPTPIAIEPLPGGYDRPGARRLLSDSKLPAEIHKVVRAPFGHTVLTLRALDALVESLDIAQQSGQAIQAALMEDIARSGNLAIPEPTRDQKLFIGAFTTTVFIDRLRLDLSRLAPVPKVESDLEADGLEELLEVQVTELLARLAKMAASYLHVQAKQKPEANDPKLEVREGWVVTTLNAFAGQLHGAVERLTHLGRLRPFGVALSKRRVTVGELRYDGFASRA
;
A
#
# COMPACT_ATOMS: atom_id res chain seq x y z
N MET A 1 39.65 -14.18 -32.77
CA MET A 1 39.66 -12.77 -32.32
C MET A 1 38.45 -12.60 -31.43
N SER A 2 38.65 -12.71 -30.12
CA SER A 2 37.60 -12.57 -29.11
C SER A 2 37.48 -11.08 -28.82
N SER A 3 36.32 -10.46 -29.08
CA SER A 3 36.07 -9.09 -28.63
C SER A 3 35.98 -9.06 -27.10
N PRO A 4 36.91 -8.40 -26.38
CA PRO A 4 36.69 -8.02 -25.00
C PRO A 4 35.90 -6.70 -24.96
N ASP A 5 35.29 -6.39 -23.83
CA ASP A 5 34.55 -5.14 -23.56
C ASP A 5 33.13 -5.07 -24.10
N ALA A 6 32.29 -6.01 -23.66
CA ALA A 6 30.93 -5.61 -23.29
C ALA A 6 31.07 -4.63 -22.09
N PRO A 7 30.53 -3.40 -22.18
CA PRO A 7 30.59 -2.47 -21.05
C PRO A 7 29.98 -3.13 -19.81
N PRO A 8 30.55 -2.90 -18.61
CA PRO A 8 30.00 -3.48 -17.39
C PRO A 8 28.52 -3.12 -17.29
N LEU A 9 27.66 -4.11 -17.05
CA LEU A 9 26.24 -3.90 -16.76
C LEU A 9 26.15 -2.82 -15.68
N GLN A 10 25.76 -1.61 -16.06
CA GLN A 10 25.62 -0.50 -15.12
C GLN A 10 24.66 -0.94 -14.02
N SER A 11 25.05 -0.68 -12.77
CA SER A 11 24.22 -0.98 -11.62
C SER A 11 22.88 -0.26 -11.79
N PRO A 12 21.74 -0.90 -11.48
CA PRO A 12 20.45 -0.22 -11.55
C PRO A 12 20.47 1.04 -10.68
N THR A 13 19.99 2.18 -11.21
CA THR A 13 19.92 3.43 -10.47
C THR A 13 19.14 3.23 -9.17
N PRO A 14 19.65 3.66 -8.00
CA PRO A 14 18.91 3.62 -6.74
C PRO A 14 17.59 4.40 -6.83
N ILE A 15 16.56 3.93 -6.13
CA ILE A 15 15.30 4.65 -5.98
C ILE A 15 15.22 5.12 -4.53
N ALA A 16 15.16 6.43 -4.33
CA ALA A 16 14.92 7.05 -3.04
C ALA A 16 13.64 7.88 -3.13
N ILE A 17 12.66 7.54 -2.31
CA ILE A 17 11.42 8.28 -2.15
C ILE A 17 11.46 8.90 -0.77
N GLU A 18 11.67 10.21 -0.73
CA GLU A 18 11.61 10.98 0.51
C GLU A 18 10.18 11.52 0.68
N PRO A 19 9.45 11.10 1.73
CA PRO A 19 8.14 11.68 2.01
C PRO A 19 8.32 13.17 2.24
N LEU A 20 7.65 13.99 1.43
CA LEU A 20 7.64 15.44 1.67
C LEU A 20 7.12 15.72 3.10
N PRO A 21 7.59 16.77 3.79
CA PRO A 21 6.95 17.19 5.03
C PRO A 21 5.52 17.67 4.74
N GLY A 22 4.52 17.09 5.40
CA GLY A 22 3.11 17.47 5.27
C GLY A 22 2.18 16.27 5.30
N GLY A 23 1.39 16.15 6.37
CA GLY A 23 0.40 15.10 6.61
C GLY A 23 -0.93 15.36 5.89
N TYR A 24 -2.03 15.39 6.65
CA TYR A 24 -3.43 15.51 6.19
C TYR A 24 -3.76 16.61 5.16
N ASP A 25 -2.85 17.56 4.93
CA ASP A 25 -2.99 18.69 3.99
C ASP A 25 -2.72 18.35 2.51
N ARG A 26 -2.44 17.08 2.17
CA ARG A 26 -2.24 16.67 0.77
C ARG A 26 -3.58 16.46 0.05
N PRO A 27 -3.95 17.29 -0.94
CA PRO A 27 -5.30 17.29 -1.51
C PRO A 27 -5.67 15.97 -2.21
N GLY A 28 -4.70 15.29 -2.82
CA GLY A 28 -4.92 14.04 -3.57
C GLY A 28 -5.31 12.86 -2.68
N ALA A 29 -4.47 12.51 -1.71
CA ALA A 29 -4.71 11.39 -0.80
C ALA A 29 -5.95 11.60 0.08
N ARG A 30 -6.20 12.82 0.54
CA ARG A 30 -7.41 13.17 1.30
C ARG A 30 -8.68 13.00 0.47
N ARG A 31 -8.64 13.38 -0.81
CA ARG A 31 -9.76 13.17 -1.73
C ARG A 31 -10.03 11.69 -1.94
N LEU A 32 -9.00 10.88 -2.19
CA LEU A 32 -9.14 9.42 -2.31
C LEU A 32 -9.82 8.82 -1.07
N LEU A 33 -9.39 9.23 0.12
CA LEU A 33 -9.97 8.77 1.38
C LEU A 33 -11.43 9.21 1.54
N SER A 34 -11.75 10.46 1.19
CA SER A 34 -13.12 10.99 1.26
C SER A 34 -14.06 10.27 0.30
N ASP A 35 -13.63 10.06 -0.94
CA ASP A 35 -14.40 9.40 -2.00
C ASP A 35 -14.64 7.91 -1.68
N SER A 36 -13.75 7.28 -0.91
CA SER A 36 -13.90 5.89 -0.45
C SER A 36 -15.04 5.66 0.56
N LYS A 37 -15.56 6.75 1.16
CA LYS A 37 -16.51 6.75 2.29
C LYS A 37 -15.99 6.10 3.58
N LEU A 38 -14.70 5.75 3.66
CA LEU A 38 -14.10 5.18 4.87
C LEU A 38 -14.30 6.07 6.12
N PRO A 39 -14.13 7.41 6.07
CA PRO A 39 -14.41 8.25 7.24
C PRO A 39 -15.86 8.14 7.73
N ALA A 40 -16.82 7.99 6.81
CA ALA A 40 -18.23 7.84 7.15
C ALA A 40 -18.50 6.48 7.80
N GLU A 41 -17.86 5.40 7.32
CA GLU A 41 -17.97 4.07 7.96
C GLU A 41 -17.36 4.06 9.37
N ILE A 42 -16.21 4.72 9.56
CA ILE A 42 -15.62 4.90 10.90
C ILE A 42 -16.59 5.66 11.81
N HIS A 43 -17.17 6.75 11.33
CA HIS A 43 -18.11 7.55 12.12
C HIS A 43 -19.35 6.76 12.54
N LYS A 44 -19.90 5.90 11.66
CA LYS A 44 -21.06 5.03 11.97
C LYS A 44 -20.78 4.04 13.11
N VAL A 45 -19.55 3.55 13.21
CA VAL A 45 -19.12 2.64 14.29
C VAL A 45 -18.87 3.42 15.57
N VAL A 46 -18.08 4.49 15.50
CA VAL A 46 -17.64 5.23 16.68
C VAL A 46 -18.79 5.99 17.35
N ARG A 47 -19.71 6.58 16.55
CA ARG A 47 -20.89 7.35 17.02
C ARG A 47 -20.52 8.44 18.03
N ALA A 48 -19.40 9.13 17.80
CA ALA A 48 -18.96 10.22 18.67
C ALA A 48 -19.78 11.52 18.40
N PRO A 49 -20.15 12.28 19.44
CA PRO A 49 -21.02 13.45 19.31
C PRO A 49 -20.42 14.62 18.52
N PHE A 50 -19.08 14.72 18.42
CA PHE A 50 -18.37 15.79 17.71
C PHE A 50 -17.69 15.35 16.42
N GLY A 51 -18.13 14.24 15.81
CA GLY A 51 -17.70 13.83 14.47
C GLY A 51 -16.42 13.00 14.43
N HIS A 52 -15.37 13.38 15.18
CA HIS A 52 -14.10 12.63 15.23
C HIS A 52 -13.41 12.79 16.59
N THR A 53 -12.84 11.70 17.10
CA THR A 53 -12.00 11.70 18.30
C THR A 53 -10.53 11.66 17.94
N VAL A 54 -9.66 11.95 18.91
CA VAL A 54 -8.20 11.99 18.70
C VAL A 54 -7.67 10.70 18.06
N LEU A 55 -8.14 9.53 18.53
CA LEU A 55 -7.72 8.24 17.99
C LEU A 55 -8.19 8.05 16.55
N THR A 56 -9.45 8.40 16.24
CA THR A 56 -9.98 8.28 14.87
C THR A 56 -9.30 9.25 13.90
N LEU A 57 -8.96 10.47 14.34
CA LEU A 57 -8.23 11.44 13.53
C LEU A 57 -6.82 10.93 13.22
N ARG A 58 -6.10 10.41 14.22
CA ARG A 58 -4.77 9.82 14.01
C ARG A 58 -4.80 8.61 13.07
N ALA A 59 -5.84 7.79 13.14
CA ALA A 59 -6.01 6.66 12.22
C ALA A 59 -6.30 7.12 10.78
N LEU A 60 -7.10 8.18 10.61
CA LEU A 60 -7.33 8.80 9.30
C LEU A 60 -6.06 9.45 8.75
N ASP A 61 -5.27 10.12 9.60
CA ASP A 61 -3.97 10.68 9.21
C ASP A 61 -3.00 9.60 8.73
N ALA A 62 -2.90 8.49 9.46
CA ALA A 62 -2.10 7.32 9.06
C ALA A 62 -2.52 6.76 7.70
N LEU A 63 -3.83 6.71 7.41
CA LEU A 63 -4.35 6.31 6.10
C LEU A 63 -3.95 7.29 5.00
N VAL A 64 -4.11 8.60 5.23
CA VAL A 64 -3.73 9.63 4.24
C VAL A 64 -2.24 9.56 3.94
N GLU A 65 -1.40 9.47 4.98
CA GLU A 65 0.05 9.37 4.82
C GLU A 65 0.46 8.10 4.07
N SER A 66 -0.15 6.96 4.40
CA SER A 66 0.12 5.69 3.71
C SER A 66 -0.29 5.71 2.24
N LEU A 67 -1.46 6.29 1.92
CA LEU A 67 -1.93 6.44 0.54
C LEU A 67 -0.98 7.33 -0.28
N ASP A 68 -0.53 8.43 0.31
CA ASP A 68 0.36 9.38 -0.34
C ASP A 68 1.76 8.81 -0.60
N ILE A 69 2.36 8.16 0.41
CA ILE A 69 3.68 7.51 0.27
C ILE A 69 3.60 6.38 -0.77
N ALA A 70 2.52 5.59 -0.76
CA ALA A 70 2.30 4.55 -1.76
C ALA A 70 2.16 5.13 -3.17
N GLN A 71 1.44 6.26 -3.33
CA GLN A 71 1.30 6.92 -4.62
C GLN A 71 2.65 7.35 -5.20
N GLN A 72 3.47 8.04 -4.39
CA GLN A 72 4.82 8.45 -4.80
C GLN A 72 5.69 7.25 -5.15
N SER A 73 5.58 6.17 -4.38
CA SER A 73 6.36 4.95 -4.59
C SER A 73 5.98 4.24 -5.88
N GLY A 74 4.68 4.10 -6.17
CA GLY A 74 4.20 3.54 -7.42
C GLY A 74 4.64 4.35 -8.64
N GLN A 75 4.55 5.68 -8.55
CA GLN A 75 5.01 6.59 -9.61
C GLN A 75 6.52 6.50 -9.83
N ALA A 76 7.32 6.44 -8.77
CA ALA A 76 8.77 6.32 -8.85
C ALA A 76 9.21 4.98 -9.48
N ILE A 77 8.56 3.87 -9.10
CA ILE A 77 8.83 2.55 -9.70
C ILE A 77 8.43 2.52 -11.16
N GLN A 78 7.28 3.09 -11.51
CA GLN A 78 6.86 3.21 -12.90
C GLN A 78 7.86 4.04 -13.71
N ALA A 79 8.31 5.18 -13.20
CA ALA A 79 9.30 6.03 -13.87
C ALA A 79 10.63 5.29 -14.07
N ALA A 80 11.13 4.61 -13.03
CA ALA A 80 12.37 3.83 -13.13
C ALA A 80 12.25 2.69 -14.16
N LEU A 81 11.10 2.02 -14.21
CA LEU A 81 10.84 1.00 -15.23
C LEU A 81 10.84 1.60 -16.65
N MET A 82 10.20 2.76 -16.84
CA MET A 82 10.18 3.42 -18.15
C MET A 82 11.59 3.87 -18.58
N GLU A 83 12.39 4.34 -17.63
CA GLU A 83 13.80 4.69 -17.88
C GLU A 83 14.61 3.45 -18.31
N ASP A 84 14.42 2.31 -17.63
CA ASP A 84 15.07 1.05 -17.99
C ASP A 84 14.69 0.59 -19.41
N ILE A 85 13.42 0.73 -19.80
CA ILE A 85 12.96 0.39 -21.16
C ILE A 85 13.53 1.37 -22.19
N ALA A 86 13.54 2.67 -21.91
CA ALA A 86 14.09 3.68 -22.82
C ALA A 86 15.60 3.43 -23.08
N ARG A 87 16.35 3.06 -22.04
CA ARG A 87 17.78 2.69 -22.14
C ARG A 87 18.02 1.44 -23.00
N SER A 88 17.04 0.55 -23.14
CA SER A 88 17.13 -0.63 -24.01
C SER A 88 17.04 -0.33 -25.51
N GLY A 89 16.86 0.94 -25.90
CA GLY A 89 16.91 1.38 -27.31
C GLY A 89 15.55 1.34 -28.03
N ASN A 90 14.45 1.18 -27.30
CA ASN A 90 13.11 1.22 -27.89
C ASN A 90 12.57 2.67 -27.90
N LEU A 91 12.37 3.24 -29.09
CA LEU A 91 11.90 4.63 -29.30
C LEU A 91 10.37 4.78 -29.25
N ALA A 92 9.62 3.67 -29.17
CA ALA A 92 8.19 3.73 -28.90
C ALA A 92 7.95 4.07 -27.42
N ILE A 93 6.95 4.91 -27.10
CA ILE A 93 6.46 5.07 -25.72
C ILE A 93 5.96 3.68 -25.30
N PRO A 94 6.68 2.94 -24.46
CA PRO A 94 6.34 1.57 -24.19
C PRO A 94 5.21 1.57 -23.17
N GLU A 95 4.04 1.07 -23.55
CA GLU A 95 3.05 0.72 -22.54
C GLU A 95 3.61 -0.42 -21.67
N PRO A 96 3.49 -0.34 -20.33
CA PRO A 96 3.93 -1.42 -19.47
C PRO A 96 3.21 -2.72 -19.82
N THR A 97 3.94 -3.83 -19.87
CA THR A 97 3.34 -5.16 -20.02
C THR A 97 2.45 -5.49 -18.83
N ARG A 98 1.56 -6.49 -18.98
CA ARG A 98 0.70 -6.95 -17.88
C ARG A 98 1.48 -7.25 -16.60
N ASP A 99 2.63 -7.92 -16.73
CA ASP A 99 3.48 -8.29 -15.58
C ASP A 99 4.17 -7.09 -14.95
N GLN A 100 4.50 -6.08 -15.75
CA GLN A 100 5.03 -4.81 -15.26
C GLN A 100 3.96 -4.00 -14.52
N LYS A 101 2.71 -4.00 -15.00
CA LYS A 101 1.56 -3.38 -14.30
C LYS A 101 1.32 -4.07 -12.96
N LEU A 102 1.25 -5.40 -12.96
CA LEU A 102 1.15 -6.21 -11.75
C LEU A 102 2.30 -5.94 -10.76
N PHE A 103 3.53 -5.83 -11.26
CA PHE A 103 4.69 -5.47 -10.44
C PHE A 103 4.54 -4.10 -9.77
N ILE A 104 4.18 -3.06 -10.55
CA ILE A 104 3.96 -1.71 -10.03
C ILE A 104 2.85 -1.70 -8.98
N GLY A 105 1.72 -2.35 -9.29
CA GLY A 105 0.58 -2.44 -8.38
C GLY A 105 0.91 -3.19 -7.10
N ALA A 106 1.60 -4.33 -7.20
CA ALA A 106 2.03 -5.13 -6.05
C ALA A 106 2.96 -4.31 -5.14
N PHE A 107 3.97 -3.65 -5.71
CA PHE A 107 4.91 -2.84 -4.92
C PHE A 107 4.21 -1.63 -4.26
N THR A 108 3.34 -0.94 -5.00
CA THR A 108 2.53 0.16 -4.47
C THR A 108 1.69 -0.30 -3.28
N THR A 109 1.06 -1.47 -3.42
CA THR A 109 0.22 -2.08 -2.37
C THR A 109 1.05 -2.50 -1.17
N THR A 110 2.23 -3.11 -1.38
CA THR A 110 3.18 -3.44 -0.32
C THR A 110 3.57 -2.20 0.48
N VAL A 111 3.97 -1.11 -0.19
CA VAL A 111 4.35 0.14 0.50
C VAL A 111 3.18 0.72 1.30
N PHE A 112 1.97 0.74 0.72
CA PHE A 112 0.76 1.17 1.42
C PHE A 112 0.55 0.37 2.71
N ILE A 113 0.63 -0.96 2.63
CA ILE A 113 0.40 -1.86 3.75
C ILE A 113 1.46 -1.69 4.82
N ASP A 114 2.74 -1.70 4.44
CA ASP A 114 3.85 -1.63 5.39
C ASP A 114 3.79 -0.33 6.19
N ARG A 115 3.54 0.79 5.50
CA ARG A 115 3.38 2.09 6.16
C ARG A 115 2.14 2.12 7.06
N LEU A 116 1.00 1.64 6.55
CA LEU A 116 -0.24 1.65 7.32
C LEU A 116 -0.14 0.79 8.58
N ARG A 117 0.45 -0.40 8.49
CA ARG A 117 0.64 -1.28 9.65
C ARG A 117 1.58 -0.69 10.67
N LEU A 118 2.67 -0.06 10.23
CA LEU A 118 3.61 0.64 11.11
C LEU A 118 2.87 1.70 11.92
N ASP A 119 2.10 2.56 11.27
CA ASP A 119 1.41 3.66 11.95
C ASP A 119 0.22 3.18 12.81
N LEU A 120 -0.59 2.25 12.33
CA LEU A 120 -1.72 1.72 13.11
C LEU A 120 -1.26 0.91 14.32
N SER A 121 -0.12 0.23 14.26
CA SER A 121 0.44 -0.52 15.41
C SER A 121 0.86 0.37 16.58
N ARG A 122 1.12 1.66 16.31
CA ARG A 122 1.41 2.67 17.34
C ARG A 122 0.14 3.17 18.02
N LEU A 123 -1.03 2.94 17.41
CA LEU A 123 -2.33 3.48 17.86
C LEU A 123 -3.20 2.43 18.55
N ALA A 124 -3.10 1.16 18.17
CA ALA A 124 -3.86 0.06 18.76
C ALA A 124 -3.08 -1.26 18.72
N PRO A 125 -3.50 -2.28 19.51
CA PRO A 125 -2.88 -3.60 19.48
C PRO A 125 -2.85 -4.20 18.08
N VAL A 126 -1.76 -4.92 17.76
CA VAL A 126 -1.65 -5.64 16.49
C VAL A 126 -2.57 -6.87 16.54
N PRO A 127 -3.54 -7.00 15.63
CA PRO A 127 -4.44 -8.14 15.60
C PRO A 127 -3.72 -9.41 15.16
N LYS A 128 -4.19 -10.55 15.67
CA LYS A 128 -3.82 -11.85 15.11
C LYS A 128 -4.60 -12.06 13.79
N VAL A 129 -3.87 -12.21 12.70
CA VAL A 129 -4.45 -12.51 11.38
C VAL A 129 -4.54 -14.03 11.22
N GLU A 130 -5.76 -14.55 11.08
CA GLU A 130 -6.00 -16.00 10.99
C GLU A 130 -6.01 -16.53 9.55
N SER A 131 -6.37 -15.66 8.61
CA SER A 131 -6.42 -15.96 7.17
C SER A 131 -6.17 -14.69 6.37
N ASP A 132 -5.69 -14.85 5.15
CA ASP A 132 -5.50 -13.73 4.22
C ASP A 132 -6.79 -13.39 3.47
N LEU A 133 -6.80 -12.24 2.79
CA LEU A 133 -7.87 -11.94 1.84
C LEU A 133 -7.83 -12.94 0.68
N GLU A 134 -9.00 -13.26 0.15
CA GLU A 134 -9.13 -14.11 -1.04
C GLU A 134 -8.30 -13.53 -2.20
N ALA A 135 -7.61 -14.41 -2.93
CA ALA A 135 -6.74 -14.01 -4.03
C ALA A 135 -7.52 -13.72 -5.33
N ASP A 136 -8.80 -14.09 -5.38
CA ASP A 136 -9.65 -13.89 -6.55
C ASP A 136 -9.83 -12.39 -6.82
N GLY A 137 -9.53 -11.97 -8.05
CA GLY A 137 -9.55 -10.56 -8.45
C GLY A 137 -8.36 -9.72 -7.96
N LEU A 138 -7.38 -10.31 -7.25
CA LEU A 138 -6.19 -9.58 -6.81
C LEU A 138 -5.34 -9.11 -7.99
N GLU A 139 -5.10 -9.96 -8.99
CA GLU A 139 -4.35 -9.54 -10.19
C GLU A 139 -5.06 -8.38 -10.91
N GLU A 140 -6.37 -8.48 -11.10
CA GLU A 140 -7.17 -7.43 -11.74
C GLU A 140 -7.15 -6.11 -10.96
N LEU A 141 -7.11 -6.19 -9.62
CA LEU A 141 -6.91 -5.03 -8.76
C LEU A 141 -5.55 -4.39 -8.97
N LEU A 142 -4.48 -5.18 -9.12
CA LEU A 142 -3.10 -4.69 -9.21
C LEU A 142 -2.71 -4.22 -10.62
N GLU A 143 -3.45 -4.62 -11.65
CA GLU A 143 -3.17 -4.24 -13.06
C GLU A 143 -3.58 -2.80 -13.43
N VAL A 144 -4.35 -2.14 -12.59
CA VAL A 144 -4.84 -0.77 -12.85
C VAL A 144 -3.78 0.29 -12.54
N GLN A 145 -4.06 1.53 -12.94
CA GLN A 145 -3.17 2.66 -12.64
C GLN A 145 -3.10 2.95 -11.13
N VAL A 146 -1.94 3.43 -10.67
CA VAL A 146 -1.63 3.68 -9.25
C VAL A 146 -2.75 4.44 -8.53
N THR A 147 -3.26 5.54 -9.09
CA THR A 147 -4.33 6.34 -8.46
C THR A 147 -5.63 5.56 -8.31
N GLU A 148 -5.98 4.75 -9.32
CA GLU A 148 -7.18 3.92 -9.30
C GLU A 148 -7.03 2.76 -8.30
N LEU A 149 -5.85 2.14 -8.25
CA LEU A 149 -5.51 1.10 -7.29
C LEU A 149 -5.71 1.60 -5.86
N LEU A 150 -5.15 2.77 -5.52
CA LEU A 150 -5.26 3.36 -4.19
C LEU A 150 -6.72 3.71 -3.83
N ALA A 151 -7.50 4.21 -4.79
CA ALA A 151 -8.94 4.45 -4.59
C ALA A 151 -9.70 3.15 -4.28
N ARG A 152 -9.39 2.07 -5.02
CA ARG A 152 -9.97 0.74 -4.80
C ARG A 152 -9.57 0.17 -3.44
N LEU A 153 -8.31 0.29 -3.04
CA LEU A 153 -7.81 -0.15 -1.73
C LEU A 153 -8.51 0.59 -0.58
N ALA A 154 -8.68 1.91 -0.67
CA ALA A 154 -9.41 2.69 0.34
C ALA A 154 -10.89 2.25 0.43
N LYS A 155 -11.53 1.98 -0.71
CA LYS A 155 -12.91 1.47 -0.77
C LYS A 155 -13.03 0.03 -0.22
N MET A 156 -12.02 -0.80 -0.43
CA MET A 156 -11.94 -2.13 0.17
C MET A 156 -11.84 -2.04 1.68
N ALA A 157 -10.99 -1.16 2.22
CA ALA A 157 -10.90 -0.92 3.66
C ALA A 157 -12.24 -0.46 4.26
N ALA A 158 -12.95 0.45 3.59
CA ALA A 158 -14.30 0.88 4.00
C ALA A 158 -15.31 -0.29 4.01
N SER A 159 -15.33 -1.07 2.93
CA SER A 159 -16.19 -2.24 2.81
C SER A 159 -15.88 -3.29 3.87
N TYR A 160 -14.59 -3.54 4.12
CA TYR A 160 -14.12 -4.48 5.13
C TYR A 160 -14.59 -4.06 6.53
N LEU A 161 -14.38 -2.80 6.91
CA LEU A 161 -14.82 -2.26 8.18
C LEU A 161 -16.34 -2.40 8.35
N HIS A 162 -17.11 -2.05 7.32
CA HIS A 162 -18.57 -2.18 7.33
C HIS A 162 -19.05 -3.64 7.49
N VAL A 163 -18.43 -4.59 6.78
CA VAL A 163 -18.75 -6.01 6.91
C VAL A 163 -18.42 -6.53 8.30
N GLN A 164 -17.23 -6.21 8.82
CA GLN A 164 -16.81 -6.63 10.16
C GLN A 164 -17.69 -6.03 11.25
N ALA A 165 -18.13 -4.78 11.11
CA ALA A 165 -18.99 -4.10 12.08
C ALA A 165 -20.38 -4.75 12.22
N LYS A 166 -20.84 -5.47 11.19
CA LYS A 166 -22.08 -6.26 11.25
C LYS A 166 -21.92 -7.61 11.95
N GLN A 167 -20.70 -8.15 11.94
CA GLN A 167 -20.42 -9.51 12.41
C GLN A 167 -19.90 -9.54 13.85
N LYS A 168 -19.26 -8.46 14.31
CA LYS A 168 -18.55 -8.39 15.58
C LYS A 168 -19.29 -7.54 16.62
N PRO A 169 -19.54 -8.07 17.83
CA PRO A 169 -20.25 -7.33 18.88
C PRO A 169 -19.49 -6.10 19.38
N GLU A 170 -18.15 -6.09 19.33
CA GLU A 170 -17.29 -5.00 19.80
C GLU A 170 -17.51 -3.69 19.04
N ALA A 171 -17.98 -3.76 17.79
CA ALA A 171 -18.36 -2.59 17.00
C ALA A 171 -19.57 -1.84 17.56
N ASN A 172 -20.37 -2.49 18.42
CA ASN A 172 -21.55 -1.92 19.07
C ASN A 172 -21.39 -1.85 20.60
N ASP A 173 -20.18 -2.02 21.13
CA ASP A 173 -19.90 -1.91 22.56
C ASP A 173 -20.37 -0.55 23.08
N PRO A 174 -20.98 -0.44 24.28
CA PRO A 174 -21.42 0.84 24.83
C PRO A 174 -20.27 1.84 25.05
N LYS A 175 -19.04 1.37 25.29
CA LYS A 175 -17.87 2.22 25.54
C LYS A 175 -17.26 2.73 24.23
N LEU A 176 -17.10 4.05 24.15
CA LEU A 176 -16.49 4.73 23.00
C LEU A 176 -15.08 4.22 22.72
N GLU A 177 -14.23 4.14 23.75
CA GLU A 177 -12.83 3.72 23.64
C GLU A 177 -12.69 2.31 23.05
N VAL A 178 -13.62 1.40 23.38
CA VAL A 178 -13.63 0.04 22.82
C VAL A 178 -13.95 0.08 21.33
N ARG A 179 -14.95 0.85 20.91
CA ARG A 179 -15.31 1.00 19.49
C ARG A 179 -14.17 1.63 18.69
N GLU A 180 -13.49 2.63 19.25
CA GLU A 180 -12.36 3.28 18.59
C GLU A 180 -11.16 2.35 18.43
N GLY A 181 -10.75 1.69 19.52
CA GLY A 181 -9.68 0.70 19.48
C GLY A 181 -10.00 -0.44 18.51
N TRP A 182 -11.26 -0.87 18.47
CA TRP A 182 -11.74 -1.87 17.52
C TRP A 182 -11.57 -1.41 16.07
N VAL A 183 -12.00 -0.20 15.71
CA VAL A 183 -11.83 0.34 14.33
C VAL A 183 -10.38 0.29 13.89
N VAL A 184 -9.45 0.79 14.71
CA VAL A 184 -8.02 0.83 14.39
C VAL A 184 -7.46 -0.60 14.25
N THR A 185 -7.84 -1.48 15.17
CA THR A 185 -7.45 -2.90 15.14
C THR A 185 -7.98 -3.60 13.89
N THR A 186 -9.22 -3.34 13.48
CA THR A 186 -9.84 -3.91 12.28
C THR A 186 -9.16 -3.42 11.01
N LEU A 187 -8.78 -2.14 10.92
CA LEU A 187 -8.02 -1.62 9.79
C LEU A 187 -6.61 -2.22 9.72
N ASN A 188 -5.97 -2.45 10.86
CA ASN A 188 -4.68 -3.15 10.92
C ASN A 188 -4.84 -4.62 10.48
N ALA A 189 -5.95 -5.27 10.85
CA ALA A 189 -6.26 -6.62 10.41
C ALA A 189 -6.43 -6.67 8.89
N PHE A 190 -7.21 -5.75 8.30
CA PHE A 190 -7.33 -5.61 6.85
C PHE A 190 -5.97 -5.51 6.16
N ALA A 191 -5.10 -4.62 6.65
CA ALA A 191 -3.76 -4.44 6.08
C ALA A 191 -2.92 -5.72 6.19
N GLY A 192 -3.01 -6.44 7.32
CA GLY A 192 -2.34 -7.73 7.50
C GLY A 192 -2.88 -8.84 6.58
N GLN A 193 -4.20 -8.93 6.38
CA GLN A 193 -4.81 -9.92 5.48
C GLN A 193 -4.50 -9.64 4.01
N LEU A 194 -4.46 -8.35 3.63
CA LEU A 194 -4.03 -7.95 2.29
C LEU A 194 -2.53 -8.21 2.08
N HIS A 195 -1.71 -8.04 3.13
CA HIS A 195 -0.28 -8.34 3.08
C HIS A 195 -0.03 -9.79 2.66
N GLY A 196 -0.63 -10.77 3.35
CA GLY A 196 -0.42 -12.18 3.03
C GLY A 196 -0.96 -12.55 1.64
N ALA A 197 -2.03 -11.89 1.18
CA ALA A 197 -2.52 -12.08 -0.19
C ALA A 197 -1.51 -11.60 -1.25
N VAL A 198 -0.93 -10.41 -1.07
CA VAL A 198 0.11 -9.86 -1.96
C VAL A 198 1.41 -10.65 -1.86
N GLU A 199 1.82 -11.06 -0.65
CA GLU A 199 3.04 -11.83 -0.40
C GLU A 199 3.05 -13.15 -1.17
N ARG A 200 1.91 -13.86 -1.22
CA ARG A 200 1.78 -15.07 -2.04
C ARG A 200 2.06 -14.82 -3.52
N LEU A 201 1.57 -13.71 -4.06
CA LEU A 201 1.77 -13.33 -5.46
C LEU A 201 3.23 -12.94 -5.74
N THR A 202 3.91 -12.30 -4.78
CA THR A 202 5.25 -11.74 -4.94
C THR A 202 6.39 -12.69 -4.59
N HIS A 203 6.26 -13.52 -3.55
CA HIS A 203 7.31 -14.43 -3.10
C HIS A 203 7.21 -15.83 -3.72
N LEU A 204 6.01 -16.38 -3.82
CA LEU A 204 5.75 -17.72 -4.34
C LEU A 204 5.21 -17.72 -5.77
N GLY A 205 4.72 -16.57 -6.22
CA GLY A 205 4.00 -16.42 -7.49
C GLY A 205 4.84 -15.86 -8.63
N ARG A 206 4.10 -15.41 -9.65
CA ARG A 206 4.60 -14.91 -10.94
C ARG A 206 5.53 -13.70 -10.81
N LEU A 207 5.41 -12.90 -9.75
CA LEU A 207 6.19 -11.68 -9.57
C LEU A 207 7.55 -11.90 -8.90
N ARG A 208 7.90 -13.15 -8.54
CA ARG A 208 9.20 -13.48 -7.93
C ARG A 208 10.41 -12.94 -8.72
N PRO A 209 10.49 -13.02 -10.06
CA PRO A 209 11.61 -12.45 -10.81
C PRO A 209 11.76 -10.94 -10.63
N PHE A 210 10.64 -10.21 -10.54
CA PHE A 210 10.65 -8.78 -10.26
C PHE A 210 11.13 -8.49 -8.83
N GLY A 211 10.73 -9.31 -7.85
CA GLY A 211 11.25 -9.20 -6.48
C GLY A 211 12.78 -9.37 -6.41
N VAL A 212 13.33 -10.33 -7.16
CA VAL A 212 14.79 -10.55 -7.26
C VAL A 212 15.51 -9.43 -8.02
N ALA A 213 14.86 -8.84 -9.04
CA ALA A 213 15.43 -7.68 -9.72
C ALA A 213 15.43 -6.45 -8.81
N LEU A 214 14.34 -6.26 -8.07
CA LEU A 214 14.16 -5.15 -7.15
C LEU A 214 15.09 -5.24 -5.94
N SER A 215 15.40 -6.43 -5.41
CA SER A 215 16.38 -6.60 -4.32
C SER A 215 17.81 -6.19 -4.71
N LYS A 216 18.15 -6.28 -5.99
CA LYS A 216 19.43 -5.79 -6.54
C LYS A 216 19.46 -4.27 -6.68
N ARG A 217 18.30 -3.61 -6.67
CA ARG A 217 18.17 -2.16 -6.70
C ARG A 217 18.02 -1.66 -5.26
N ARG A 218 18.82 -0.66 -4.88
CA ARG A 218 18.63 -0.02 -3.56
C ARG A 218 17.37 0.82 -3.61
N VAL A 219 16.30 0.35 -2.96
CA VAL A 219 15.03 1.07 -2.85
C VAL A 219 14.80 1.51 -1.41
N THR A 220 14.53 2.79 -1.20
CA THR A 220 14.27 3.38 0.11
C THR A 220 13.06 4.28 0.03
N VAL A 221 12.12 4.10 0.96
CA VAL A 221 10.86 4.86 1.04
C VAL A 221 10.73 5.39 2.46
N GLY A 222 11.04 6.67 2.66
CA GLY A 222 11.16 7.26 3.99
C GLY A 222 12.15 6.48 4.85
N GLU A 223 11.66 5.98 5.99
CA GLU A 223 12.45 5.20 6.95
C GLU A 223 12.63 3.72 6.53
N LEU A 224 11.85 3.24 5.56
CA LEU A 224 11.83 1.83 5.18
C LEU A 224 12.79 1.56 4.01
N ARG A 225 13.65 0.57 4.18
CA ARG A 225 14.46 0.02 3.09
C ARG A 225 13.82 -1.23 2.52
N TYR A 226 13.69 -1.30 1.21
CA TYR A 226 13.10 -2.45 0.53
C TYR A 226 14.18 -3.39 -0.04
N ASP A 227 13.99 -4.68 0.23
CA ASP A 227 14.73 -5.81 -0.33
C ASP A 227 13.73 -6.66 -1.13
N GLY A 228 13.55 -6.31 -2.40
CA GLY A 228 12.43 -6.81 -3.18
C GLY A 228 11.11 -6.22 -2.68
N PHE A 229 10.13 -7.09 -2.38
CA PHE A 229 8.83 -6.70 -1.80
C PHE A 229 8.82 -6.75 -0.27
N ALA A 230 9.96 -7.01 0.38
CA ALA A 230 10.05 -7.01 1.84
C ALA A 230 10.68 -5.69 2.32
N SER A 231 10.03 -5.00 3.25
CA SER A 231 10.62 -3.86 3.94
C SER A 231 11.47 -4.31 5.13
N ARG A 232 12.48 -3.50 5.44
CA ARG A 232 13.29 -3.55 6.65
C ARG A 232 13.28 -2.15 7.26
N ALA A 233 12.85 -2.06 8.51
CA ALA A 233 13.02 -0.87 9.35
C ALA A 233 14.42 -0.85 9.97
#